data_AF-A0A8S2U0R1-F1
#
_entry.id   AF-A0A8S2U0R1-F1
#
_cell.length_a   1.000
_cell.length_b   1.000
_cell.length_c   1.000
_cell.angle_alpha   90.00
_cell.angle_beta   90.00
_cell.angle_gamma   90.00
#
_symmetry.space_group_name_H-M   'P 1'
#
loop_
_entity.id
_entity.type
_entity.pdbx_description
1 polymer ?
#
loop_
_entity_poly.entity_id
_entity_poly.type
_entity_poly.pdbx_seq_one_letter_code
_entity_poly.pdbx_strand_id
1 'polypeptide(L)' 'LSPSGFTINNFHLPQPELCSKEIYDMMCECWQRDALRRPSFADIHAFLLRKAAGSSLPISLEP' A
#
# COMPACT_ATOMS: atom_id res chain seq x y z
N LEU A 1 -2.33 -21.84 -19.36
CA LEU A 1 -2.03 -21.80 -17.91
C LEU A 1 -1.12 -20.60 -17.70
N SER A 2 -1.64 -19.51 -17.13
CA SER A 2 -1.02 -18.17 -17.20
C SER A 2 0.39 -18.11 -16.60
N PRO A 3 1.34 -17.42 -17.24
CA PRO A 3 2.75 -17.40 -16.84
C PRO A 3 3.09 -16.35 -15.76
N SER A 4 2.13 -15.79 -15.03
CA SER A 4 2.37 -14.60 -14.17
C SER A 4 2.97 -14.90 -12.78
N GLY A 5 3.37 -16.15 -12.52
CA GLY A 5 3.74 -16.64 -11.19
C GLY A 5 5.13 -16.27 -10.65
N PHE A 6 5.94 -15.42 -11.29
CA PHE A 6 7.29 -15.14 -10.77
C PHE A 6 7.87 -13.81 -11.32
N THR A 7 7.32 -12.65 -10.93
CA THR A 7 8.06 -11.39 -11.12
C THR A 7 8.88 -11.10 -9.88
N ILE A 8 10.05 -11.75 -9.80
CA ILE A 8 11.10 -11.44 -8.83
C ILE A 8 11.79 -10.19 -9.36
N ASN A 9 11.18 -9.03 -9.17
CA ASN A 9 11.92 -7.78 -9.09
C ASN A 9 12.44 -7.63 -7.66
N ASN A 10 13.29 -8.58 -7.28
CA ASN A 10 14.15 -8.74 -6.10
C ASN A 10 13.71 -8.29 -4.69
N PHE A 11 12.65 -7.52 -4.40
CA PHE A 11 12.27 -7.17 -3.01
C PHE A 11 10.78 -6.97 -2.73
N HIS A 12 9.90 -6.92 -3.73
CA HIS A 12 8.47 -6.57 -3.53
C HIS A 12 7.53 -7.68 -4.02
N LEU A 13 6.37 -7.80 -3.37
CA LEU A 13 5.29 -8.69 -3.83
C LEU A 13 4.65 -8.11 -5.09
N PRO A 14 4.10 -8.94 -6.00
CA PRO A 14 3.40 -8.44 -7.18
C PRO A 14 2.14 -7.66 -6.81
N GLN A 15 1.73 -6.75 -7.69
CA GLN A 15 0.49 -6.00 -7.54
C GLN A 15 -0.73 -6.93 -7.66
N PRO A 16 -1.66 -6.91 -6.69
CA PRO A 16 -2.93 -7.63 -6.82
C PRO A 16 -3.79 -7.05 -7.95
N GLU A 17 -4.55 -7.90 -8.66
CA GLU A 17 -5.31 -7.52 -9.87
C GLU A 17 -6.35 -6.39 -9.64
N LEU A 18 -6.96 -6.35 -8.46
CA LEU A 18 -7.99 -5.37 -8.09
C LEU A 18 -7.45 -4.18 -7.29
N CYS A 19 -6.14 -4.11 -7.09
CA CYS A 19 -5.52 -3.08 -6.28
C CYS A 19 -5.21 -1.85 -7.14
N SER A 20 -5.73 -0.69 -6.76
CA SER A 20 -5.36 0.59 -7.37
C SER A 20 -3.85 0.81 -7.28
N LYS A 21 -3.24 1.33 -8.36
CA LYS A 21 -1.81 1.59 -8.44
C LYS A 21 -1.28 2.38 -7.24
N GLU A 22 -2.02 3.39 -6.78
CA GLU A 22 -1.61 4.24 -5.66
C GLU A 22 -1.49 3.46 -4.33
N ILE A 23 -2.38 2.49 -4.09
CA ILE A 23 -2.32 1.63 -2.90
C ILE A 23 -1.10 0.70 -3.00
N TYR A 24 -0.84 0.16 -4.19
CA TYR A 24 0.33 -0.68 -4.43
C TYR A 24 1.65 0.09 -4.29
N ASP A 25 1.73 1.32 -4.79
CA ASP A 25 2.89 2.18 -4.61
C ASP A 25 3.15 2.45 -3.12
N MET A 26 2.10 2.71 -2.32
CA MET A 26 2.22 2.83 -0.86
C MET A 26 2.73 1.53 -0.20
N MET A 27 2.27 0.36 -0.64
CA MET A 27 2.81 -0.92 -0.14
C MET A 27 4.30 -1.08 -0.47
N CYS A 28 4.74 -0.64 -1.64
CA CYS A 28 6.16 -0.68 -2.03
C CYS A 28 7.02 0.23 -1.14
N GLU A 29 6.52 1.40 -0.74
CA GLU A 29 7.18 2.28 0.24
C GLU A 29 7.33 1.62 1.62
N CYS A 30 6.35 0.81 2.05
CA CYS A 30 6.46 0.01 3.28
C CYS A 30 7.53 -1.09 3.19
N TRP A 31 7.85 -1.57 1.98
CA TRP A 31 8.83 -2.62 1.75
C TRP A 31 10.23 -2.09 1.38
N GLN A 32 10.55 -0.84 1.72
CA GLN A 32 11.92 -0.33 1.58
C GLN A 32 12.89 -1.13 2.46
N ARG A 33 14.07 -1.44 1.93
CA ARG A 33 15.14 -2.12 2.67
C ARG A 33 15.64 -1.27 3.84
N ASP A 34 15.76 0.04 3.61
CA ASP A 34 16.12 1.00 4.62
C ASP A 34 14.89 1.32 5.49
N ALA A 35 14.98 1.00 6.78
CA ALA A 35 13.90 1.22 7.74
C ALA A 35 13.58 2.71 7.93
N LEU A 36 14.55 3.61 7.75
CA LEU A 36 14.34 5.05 7.87
C LEU A 36 13.58 5.65 6.69
N ARG A 37 13.53 4.93 5.57
CA ARG A 37 12.77 5.32 4.37
C ARG A 37 11.34 4.82 4.36
N ARG A 38 10.98 3.91 5.28
CA ARG A 38 9.61 3.41 5.38
C ARG A 38 8.72 4.53 5.93
N PRO A 39 7.48 4.67 5.43
CA PRO A 39 6.54 5.65 5.96
C PRO A 39 6.20 5.34 7.42
N SER A 40 5.91 6.38 8.20
CA SER A 40 5.43 6.19 9.58
C SER A 40 3.99 5.66 9.57
N PHE A 41 3.54 5.11 10.69
CA PHE A 41 2.15 4.70 10.83
C PHE A 41 1.17 5.88 10.63
N ALA A 42 1.55 7.08 11.05
CA ALA A 42 0.76 8.30 10.84
C ALA A 42 0.61 8.64 9.34
N ASP A 43 1.68 8.49 8.55
CA ASP A 43 1.65 8.73 7.10
C ASP A 43 0.76 7.70 6.38
N ILE A 44 0.91 6.42 6.75
CA ILE A 44 0.09 5.33 6.21
C ILE A 44 -1.39 5.57 6.53
N HIS A 45 -1.70 5.91 7.78
CA HIS A 45 -3.07 6.18 8.22
C HIS A 45 -3.68 7.38 7.47
N ALA A 46 -2.95 8.50 7.38
CA ALA A 46 -3.41 9.69 6.66
C ALA A 46 -3.63 9.41 5.16
N PHE A 47 -2.78 8.60 4.55
CA PHE A 47 -2.96 8.16 3.16
C PHE A 47 -4.22 7.31 2.98
N LEU A 48 -4.41 6.30 3.84
CA LEU A 48 -5.56 5.40 3.76
C LEU A 48 -6.88 6.14 4.03
N LEU A 49 -6.93 7.06 5.00
CA LEU A 49 -8.10 7.89 5.27
C LEU A 49 -8.51 8.73 4.06
N ARG A 50 -7.54 9.35 3.37
CA ARG A 50 -7.83 10.12 2.15
C ARG A 50 -8.40 9.27 1.03
N LYS A 51 -8.00 8.00 0.93
CA LYS A 51 -8.57 7.06 -0.06
C LYS A 51 -9.91 6.49 0.36
N ALA A 52 -10.10 6.19 1.65
CA ALA A 52 -11.36 5.74 2.21
C ALA A 52 -12.45 6.82 2.16
N ALA A 53 -12.09 8.10 2.25
CA ALA A 53 -13.02 9.22 2.12
C ALA A 53 -13.74 9.30 0.76
N GLY A 54 -13.21 8.64 -0.28
CA GLY A 54 -13.89 8.49 -1.57
C GLY A 54 -14.88 7.31 -1.62
N SER A 55 -14.84 6.41 -0.64
CA SER A 55 -15.67 5.21 -0.50
C SER A 55 -16.38 5.25 0.85
N SER A 56 -17.36 6.14 0.96
CA SER A 56 -18.28 6.36 2.08
C SER A 56 -18.13 5.44 3.31
N LEU A 57 -17.42 5.92 4.35
CA LEU A 57 -17.87 6.02 5.75
C LEU A 57 -16.68 6.48 6.64
N PRO A 58 -16.93 7.32 7.66
CA PRO A 58 -15.89 7.77 8.57
C PRO A 58 -15.54 6.62 9.51
N ILE A 59 -14.32 6.10 9.38
CA ILE A 59 -13.71 5.33 10.46
C ILE A 59 -13.47 6.37 11.56
N SER A 60 -14.29 6.35 12.60
CA SER A 60 -14.06 7.16 13.79
C SER A 60 -12.61 6.99 14.22
N LEU A 61 -11.81 8.05 14.05
CA LEU A 61 -10.68 8.31 14.92
C LEU A 61 -11.27 8.42 16.32
N GLU A 62 -11.10 7.40 17.14
CA GLU A 62 -11.02 7.63 18.57
C GLU A 62 -9.53 7.65 18.96
N PRO A 63 -9.15 8.56 19.89
CA PRO A 63 -7.77 8.91 20.20
C PRO A 63 -6.95 7.79 20.86
#